data_AF-A0A969KYY5-F1
#
_entry.id   AF-A0A969KYY5-F1
#
_cell.length_a   1.000
_cell.length_b   1.000
_cell.length_c   1.000
_cell.angle_alpha   90.00
_cell.angle_beta   90.00
_cell.angle_gamma   90.00
#
_symmetry.space_group_name_H-M   'P 1'
#
loop_
_entity.id
_entity.type
_entity.pdbx_description
1 polymer ?
#
loop_
_entity_poly.entity_id
_entity_poly.type
_entity_poly.pdbx_seq_one_letter_code
_entity_poly.pdbx_strand_id
1 'polypeptide(L)'
;MTPEPKRLLILTCSQRKRPDPGLLPAIERYDGPQFGVLRKFLLEEPVKAQLLDTFILSANFGLISANQPISNYDYKMSPQRAQALQPKVTSALEQILQANPYSDLFISLGQSYWQALVGYERLVAGETQVTLAQGSQGGRQAALRRWLYNGLDVQHNAPSLVTQPGKARIRGKEITLTPEQVLDVARQALAEGCGDSTGYQSAYVLVEGQRVAPKWLVSQLTGLSVSSFHTGDARRVLKQLGIEVYSV
;
A
#
# COMPACT_ATOMS: atom_id res chain seq x y z
N MET A 1 22.09 11.93 20.74
CA MET A 1 20.80 11.96 20.01
C MET A 1 21.02 11.24 18.70
N THR A 2 20.39 10.09 18.50
CA THR A 2 20.29 9.51 17.16
C THR A 2 19.37 10.41 16.32
N PRO A 3 19.73 10.76 15.08
CA PRO A 3 18.85 11.55 14.22
C PRO A 3 17.52 10.80 14.03
N GLU A 4 16.40 11.54 14.00
CA GLU A 4 15.10 10.95 13.70
C GLU A 4 15.16 10.25 12.33
N PRO A 5 14.63 9.02 12.23
CA PRO A 5 14.79 8.24 11.02
C PRO A 5 14.00 8.86 9.85
N LYS A 6 14.63 8.89 8.68
CA LYS A 6 13.98 9.37 7.46
C LYS A 6 12.97 8.36 6.93
N ARG A 7 11.97 8.88 6.20
CA ARG A 7 10.96 8.11 5.50
C ARG A 7 11.03 8.38 4.00
N LEU A 8 10.81 7.34 3.19
CA LEU A 8 10.82 7.42 1.73
C LEU A 8 9.41 7.21 1.18
N LEU A 9 8.95 8.14 0.35
CA LEU A 9 7.69 8.07 -0.37
C LEU A 9 7.93 7.94 -1.87
N ILE A 10 7.33 6.92 -2.50
CA ILE A 10 7.31 6.74 -3.96
C ILE A 10 5.87 6.78 -4.46
N LEU A 11 5.55 7.78 -5.29
CA LEU A 11 4.25 7.94 -5.95
C LEU A 11 4.36 7.70 -7.46
N THR A 12 3.29 7.25 -8.11
CA THR A 12 3.22 7.38 -9.58
C THR A 12 2.95 8.80 -10.02
N CYS A 13 3.48 9.18 -11.17
CA CYS A 13 3.05 10.40 -11.85
C CYS A 13 1.54 10.39 -12.14
N SER A 14 0.93 11.57 -12.18
CA SER A 14 -0.49 11.72 -12.51
C SER A 14 -0.71 12.00 -13.99
N GLN A 15 -1.86 11.53 -14.50
CA GLN A 15 -2.32 11.90 -15.84
C GLN A 15 -2.54 13.41 -15.93
N ARG A 16 -3.33 13.96 -14.99
CA ARG A 16 -3.56 15.40 -14.84
C ARG A 16 -2.26 16.09 -14.46
N LYS A 17 -1.87 17.12 -15.22
CA LYS A 17 -0.72 17.97 -14.94
C LYS A 17 -1.16 19.42 -15.04
N ARG A 18 -0.52 20.28 -14.25
CA ARG A 18 -0.73 21.72 -14.34
C ARG A 18 -0.31 22.22 -15.73
N PRO A 19 -1.13 23.02 -16.42
CA PRO A 19 -0.86 23.44 -17.80
C PRO A 19 0.16 24.57 -17.91
N ASP A 20 0.59 25.14 -16.78
CA ASP A 20 1.50 26.28 -16.72
C ASP A 20 2.73 26.06 -17.61
N PRO A 21 3.12 27.05 -18.43
CA PRO A 21 4.27 26.92 -19.31
C PRO A 21 5.58 26.78 -18.53
N GLY A 22 6.64 26.31 -19.20
CA GLY A 22 7.97 26.19 -18.61
C GLY A 22 8.16 24.96 -17.73
N LEU A 23 9.11 25.01 -16.81
CA LEU A 23 9.44 23.93 -15.87
C LEU A 23 8.76 24.20 -14.52
N LEU A 24 8.18 23.15 -13.94
CA LEU A 24 7.68 23.17 -12.57
C LEU A 24 8.31 22.00 -11.79
N PRO A 25 8.55 22.13 -10.48
CA PRO A 25 8.86 20.98 -9.63
C PRO A 25 7.85 19.86 -9.87
N ALA A 26 8.30 18.61 -9.93
CA ALA A 26 7.44 17.48 -10.26
C ALA A 26 6.20 17.39 -9.34
N ILE A 27 6.36 17.69 -8.04
CA ILE A 27 5.25 17.76 -7.07
C ILE A 27 4.20 18.84 -7.39
N GLU A 28 4.58 19.90 -8.08
CA GLU A 28 3.69 20.95 -8.53
C GLU A 28 3.12 20.65 -9.92
N ARG A 29 3.94 20.10 -10.82
CA ARG A 29 3.52 19.71 -12.17
C ARG A 29 2.42 18.65 -12.12
N TYR A 30 2.58 17.62 -11.29
CA TYR A 30 1.61 16.54 -11.16
C TYR A 30 0.45 16.96 -10.27
N ASP A 31 -0.76 16.81 -10.79
CA ASP A 31 -1.97 17.30 -10.13
C ASP A 31 -2.99 16.19 -9.85
N GLY A 32 -2.54 14.98 -9.53
CA GLY A 32 -3.43 13.90 -9.07
C GLY A 32 -3.91 14.06 -7.62
N PRO A 33 -4.97 13.34 -7.19
CA PRO A 33 -5.49 13.42 -5.82
C PRO A 33 -4.45 13.12 -4.73
N GLN A 34 -3.50 12.21 -4.99
CA GLN A 34 -2.40 11.91 -4.06
C GLN A 34 -1.42 13.08 -3.91
N PHE A 35 -1.16 13.84 -4.98
CA PHE A 35 -0.34 15.04 -4.92
C PHE A 35 -1.03 16.15 -4.13
N GLY A 36 -2.36 16.24 -4.18
CA GLY A 36 -3.13 17.11 -3.30
C GLY A 36 -2.93 16.77 -1.81
N VAL A 37 -2.98 15.49 -1.46
CA VAL A 37 -2.70 15.01 -0.08
C VAL A 37 -1.27 15.33 0.33
N LEU A 38 -0.29 15.02 -0.52
CA LEU A 38 1.12 15.27 -0.22
C LEU A 38 1.39 16.77 -0.02
N ARG A 39 0.96 17.65 -0.93
CA ARG A 39 1.16 19.10 -0.80
C ARG A 39 0.50 19.65 0.47
N LYS A 40 -0.69 19.14 0.82
CA LYS A 40 -1.37 19.51 2.05
C LYS A 40 -0.54 19.10 3.29
N PHE A 41 -0.02 17.87 3.31
CA PHE A 41 0.84 17.38 4.39
C PHE A 41 2.12 18.22 4.53
N LEU A 42 2.81 18.52 3.43
CA LEU A 42 4.04 19.33 3.46
C LEU A 42 3.81 20.73 4.02
N LEU A 43 2.61 21.29 3.82
CA LEU A 43 2.20 22.58 4.36
C LEU A 43 1.82 22.50 5.85
N GLU A 44 1.05 21.49 6.24
CA GLU A 44 0.49 21.37 7.59
C GLU A 44 1.49 20.81 8.62
N GLU A 45 2.45 20.00 8.17
CA GLU A 45 3.36 19.23 9.03
C GLU A 45 4.84 19.49 8.67
N PRO A 46 5.33 20.75 8.74
CA PRO A 46 6.66 21.12 8.21
C PRO A 46 7.82 20.41 8.91
N VAL A 47 7.70 20.11 10.20
CA VAL A 47 8.72 19.33 10.94
C VAL A 47 8.77 17.90 10.40
N LYS A 48 7.62 17.25 10.25
CA LYS A 48 7.52 15.89 9.70
C LYS A 48 7.97 15.81 8.25
N ALA A 49 7.75 16.88 7.50
CA ALA A 49 8.13 17.01 6.09
C ALA A 49 9.65 17.04 5.88
N GLN A 50 10.43 17.55 6.85
CA GLN A 50 11.90 17.55 6.77
C GLN A 50 12.50 16.14 6.78
N LEU A 51 11.78 15.17 7.34
CA LEU A 51 12.18 13.76 7.39
C LEU A 51 11.62 12.93 6.23
N LEU A 52 10.90 13.55 5.28
CA LEU A 52 10.25 12.85 4.19
C LEU A 52 10.96 13.12 2.87
N ASP A 53 11.65 12.11 2.35
CA ASP A 53 12.15 12.14 0.98
C ASP A 53 11.04 11.62 0.04
N THR A 54 10.72 12.39 -1.00
CA THR A 54 9.66 12.03 -1.96
C THR A 54 10.22 11.88 -3.37
N PHE A 55 9.90 10.74 -3.98
CA PHE A 55 10.21 10.42 -5.36
C PHE A 55 8.95 10.03 -6.14
N ILE A 56 9.01 10.25 -7.44
CA ILE A 56 7.89 10.07 -8.36
C ILE A 56 8.33 9.19 -9.51
N LEU A 57 7.64 8.07 -9.69
CA LEU A 57 7.83 7.18 -10.82
C LEU A 57 7.03 7.69 -12.03
N SER A 58 7.75 8.18 -13.02
CA SER A 58 7.25 8.82 -14.23
C SER A 58 7.47 7.96 -15.47
N ALA A 59 6.45 7.89 -16.34
CA ALA A 59 6.59 7.27 -17.65
C ALA A 59 7.63 7.95 -18.54
N ASN A 60 7.84 9.27 -18.39
CA ASN A 60 8.79 10.00 -19.22
C ASN A 60 10.19 10.01 -18.61
N PHE A 61 10.28 10.20 -17.29
CA PHE A 61 11.55 10.52 -16.63
C PHE A 61 12.18 9.35 -15.87
N GLY A 62 11.42 8.28 -15.58
CA GLY A 62 11.82 7.23 -14.64
C GLY A 62 11.52 7.65 -13.20
N LEU A 63 12.35 7.24 -12.25
CA LEU A 63 12.22 7.64 -10.84
C LEU A 63 12.93 8.98 -10.62
N ILE A 64 12.19 10.02 -10.23
CA ILE A 64 12.70 11.38 -10.08
C ILE A 64 12.33 11.98 -8.72
N SER A 65 13.15 12.90 -8.22
CA SER A 65 12.82 13.66 -7.00
C SER A 65 11.56 14.50 -7.21
N ALA A 66 10.74 14.66 -6.15
CA ALA A 66 9.59 15.55 -6.12
C ALA A 66 9.93 17.01 -6.49
N ASN A 67 11.16 17.44 -6.23
CA ASN A 67 11.61 18.81 -6.50
C ASN A 67 12.22 18.97 -7.90
N GLN A 68 12.39 17.88 -8.66
CA GLN A 68 12.98 17.96 -9.99
C GLN A 68 12.09 18.80 -10.92
N PRO A 69 12.62 19.88 -11.54
CA PRO A 69 11.86 20.66 -12.51
C PRO A 69 11.58 19.83 -13.78
N ILE A 70 10.31 19.78 -14.18
CA ILE A 70 9.85 19.05 -15.36
C ILE A 70 8.91 19.89 -16.23
N SER A 71 9.04 19.71 -17.54
CA SER A 71 8.12 20.30 -18.52
C SER A 71 6.76 19.61 -18.47
N ASN A 72 5.75 20.27 -19.04
CA ASN A 72 4.49 19.60 -19.31
C ASN A 72 4.68 18.54 -20.40
N TYR A 73 3.98 17.41 -20.28
CA TYR A 73 4.03 16.31 -21.24
C TYR A 73 2.76 15.45 -21.14
N ASP A 74 2.41 14.76 -22.22
CA ASP A 74 1.37 13.73 -22.20
C ASP A 74 1.94 12.38 -22.66
N TYR A 75 2.32 11.56 -21.68
CA TYR A 75 2.80 10.21 -21.92
C TYR A 75 2.33 9.28 -20.81
N LYS A 76 1.47 8.34 -21.19
CA LYS A 76 0.87 7.36 -20.28
C LYS A 76 1.78 6.15 -20.14
N MET A 77 1.97 5.67 -18.91
CA MET A 77 2.70 4.44 -18.66
C MET A 77 1.99 3.23 -19.25
N SER A 78 2.70 2.46 -20.07
CA SER A 78 2.33 1.10 -20.51
C SER A 78 3.22 0.05 -19.83
N PRO A 79 2.80 -1.23 -19.78
CA PRO A 79 3.64 -2.31 -19.26
C PRO A 79 5.01 -2.40 -19.95
N GLN A 80 5.04 -2.26 -21.28
CA GLN A 80 6.29 -2.29 -22.06
C GLN A 80 7.20 -1.11 -21.68
N ARG A 81 6.63 0.07 -21.47
CA ARG A 81 7.40 1.24 -21.03
C ARG A 81 7.93 1.05 -19.62
N ALA A 82 7.13 0.50 -18.72
CA ALA A 82 7.56 0.21 -17.35
C ALA A 82 8.72 -0.80 -17.33
N GLN A 83 8.61 -1.87 -18.12
CA GLN A 83 9.70 -2.84 -18.30
C GLN A 83 10.96 -2.19 -18.87
N ALA A 84 10.84 -1.36 -19.91
CA ALA A 84 11.98 -0.65 -20.50
C ALA A 84 12.64 0.33 -19.51
N LEU A 85 11.87 0.88 -18.57
CA LEU A 85 12.38 1.76 -17.52
C LEU A 85 13.01 1.00 -16.34
N GLN A 86 12.73 -0.29 -16.17
CA GLN A 86 13.09 -1.05 -14.98
C GLN A 86 14.59 -0.94 -14.64
N PRO A 87 15.55 -1.12 -15.57
CA PRO A 87 16.97 -1.03 -15.20
C PRO A 87 17.37 0.34 -14.65
N LYS A 88 16.85 1.42 -15.26
CA LYS A 88 17.10 2.80 -14.82
C LYS A 88 16.44 3.08 -13.48
N VAL A 89 15.22 2.61 -13.27
CA VAL A 89 14.46 2.81 -12.03
C VAL A 89 15.11 2.04 -10.87
N THR A 90 15.52 0.80 -11.09
CA THR A 90 16.23 -0.04 -10.11
C THR A 90 17.53 0.63 -9.69
N SER A 91 18.36 1.08 -10.65
CA SER A 91 19.61 1.78 -10.33
C SER A 91 19.39 3.09 -9.56
N ALA A 92 18.38 3.87 -9.94
CA ALA A 92 18.03 5.09 -9.20
C ALA A 92 17.54 4.78 -7.78
N LEU A 93 16.71 3.74 -7.61
CA LEU A 93 16.22 3.34 -6.30
C LEU A 93 17.35 2.86 -5.39
N GLU A 94 18.27 2.06 -5.92
CA GLU A 94 19.45 1.61 -5.19
C GLU A 94 20.28 2.80 -4.68
N GLN A 95 20.56 3.78 -5.54
CA GLN A 95 21.27 5.01 -5.15
C GLN A 95 20.54 5.79 -4.05
N ILE A 96 19.21 5.89 -4.14
CA ILE A 96 18.40 6.59 -3.13
C ILE A 96 18.50 5.88 -1.77
N LEU A 97 18.38 4.55 -1.76
CA LEU A 97 18.43 3.72 -0.56
C LEU A 97 19.84 3.65 0.06
N GLN A 98 20.89 3.73 -0.76
CA GLN A 98 22.28 3.78 -0.27
C GLN A 98 22.66 5.15 0.30
N ALA A 99 22.05 6.23 -0.20
CA ALA A 99 22.36 7.59 0.23
C ALA A 99 21.85 7.93 1.64
N ASN A 100 20.76 7.31 2.08
CA ASN A 100 20.16 7.55 3.39
C ASN A 100 19.57 6.25 3.97
N PRO A 101 19.74 5.98 5.27
CA PRO A 101 18.95 4.95 5.93
C PRO A 101 17.50 5.44 6.10
N TYR A 102 16.54 4.62 5.65
CA TYR A 102 15.12 4.89 5.83
C TYR A 102 14.49 3.89 6.80
N SER A 103 13.70 4.36 7.77
CA SER A 103 12.90 3.46 8.62
C SER A 103 11.66 2.96 7.90
N ASP A 104 11.12 3.76 6.99
CA ASP A 104 9.86 3.48 6.30
C ASP A 104 9.95 3.79 4.81
N LEU A 105 9.38 2.90 4.01
CA LEU A 105 9.20 3.05 2.58
C LEU A 105 7.73 2.86 2.21
N PHE A 106 7.09 3.90 1.70
CA PHE A 106 5.72 3.84 1.18
C PHE A 106 5.72 3.90 -0.34
N ILE A 107 5.10 2.91 -0.98
CA ILE A 107 5.01 2.80 -2.44
C ILE A 107 3.54 2.82 -2.86
N SER A 108 3.15 3.82 -3.64
CA SER A 108 1.80 3.91 -4.24
C SER A 108 1.86 3.88 -5.76
N LEU A 109 1.76 2.67 -6.31
CA LEU A 109 1.79 2.46 -7.75
C LEU A 109 0.44 2.05 -8.35
N GLY A 110 0.18 2.54 -9.56
CA GLY A 110 -0.86 1.99 -10.42
C GLY A 110 -0.37 0.68 -11.06
N GLN A 111 -1.30 -0.20 -11.44
CA GLN A 111 -0.97 -1.54 -11.95
C GLN A 111 0.06 -1.54 -13.09
N SER A 112 -0.04 -0.61 -14.04
CA SER A 112 0.89 -0.53 -15.18
C SER A 112 2.32 -0.10 -14.83
N TYR A 113 2.59 0.32 -13.59
CA TYR A 113 3.90 0.82 -13.16
C TYR A 113 4.73 -0.25 -12.46
N TRP A 114 4.13 -1.32 -11.94
CA TRP A 114 4.84 -2.32 -11.12
C TRP A 114 6.01 -2.99 -11.85
N GLN A 115 5.91 -3.17 -13.17
CA GLN A 115 6.99 -3.73 -13.98
C GLN A 115 8.30 -2.91 -13.90
N ALA A 116 8.22 -1.61 -13.57
CA ALA A 116 9.40 -0.77 -13.40
C ALA A 116 10.09 -0.96 -12.02
N LEU A 117 9.43 -1.60 -11.06
CA LEU A 117 9.96 -1.86 -9.71
C LEU A 117 10.16 -3.34 -9.41
N VAL A 118 10.03 -4.25 -10.37
CA VAL A 118 10.27 -5.68 -10.12
C VAL A 118 11.67 -5.88 -9.54
N GLY A 119 11.73 -6.54 -8.38
CA GLY A 119 12.97 -6.83 -7.65
C GLY A 119 13.41 -5.77 -6.65
N TYR A 120 12.60 -4.72 -6.41
CA TYR A 120 12.91 -3.67 -5.42
C TYR A 120 13.12 -4.24 -4.01
N GLU A 121 12.48 -5.36 -3.68
CA GLU A 121 12.58 -6.03 -2.38
C GLU A 121 14.02 -6.41 -2.03
N ARG A 122 14.86 -6.68 -3.04
CA ARG A 122 16.27 -7.03 -2.86
C ARG A 122 17.14 -5.82 -2.52
N LEU A 123 16.66 -4.61 -2.78
CA LEU A 123 17.37 -3.35 -2.55
C LEU A 123 17.06 -2.77 -1.16
N VAL A 124 15.93 -3.15 -0.57
CA VAL A 124 15.47 -2.62 0.70
C VAL A 124 16.18 -3.34 1.85
N ALA A 125 16.75 -2.58 2.78
CA ALA A 125 17.38 -3.13 3.98
C ALA A 125 16.34 -3.81 4.88
N GLY A 126 16.75 -4.88 5.60
CA GLY A 126 15.83 -5.68 6.42
C GLY A 126 15.14 -4.93 7.57
N GLU A 127 15.66 -3.76 7.96
CA GLU A 127 15.09 -2.92 9.02
C GLU A 127 14.06 -1.90 8.49
N THR A 128 14.00 -1.66 7.18
CA THR A 128 13.07 -0.70 6.57
C THR A 128 11.68 -1.32 6.45
N GLN A 129 10.68 -0.70 7.09
CA GLN A 129 9.28 -1.09 6.97
C GLN A 129 8.71 -0.67 5.62
N VAL A 130 8.25 -1.64 4.82
CA VAL A 130 7.68 -1.38 3.49
C VAL A 130 6.16 -1.42 3.54
N THR A 131 5.51 -0.34 3.10
CA THR A 131 4.06 -0.26 2.91
C THR A 131 3.72 -0.10 1.43
N LEU A 132 2.99 -1.07 0.87
CA LEU A 132 2.49 -1.02 -0.51
C LEU A 132 1.02 -0.60 -0.53
N ALA A 133 0.72 0.55 -1.14
CA ALA A 133 -0.65 0.99 -1.33
C ALA A 133 -1.25 0.34 -2.58
N GLN A 134 -2.15 -0.60 -2.35
CA GLN A 134 -2.87 -1.35 -3.40
C GLN A 134 -4.36 -0.97 -3.45
N GLY A 135 -5.07 -1.50 -4.45
CA GLY A 135 -6.51 -1.28 -4.62
C GLY A 135 -6.88 0.02 -5.36
N SER A 136 -8.12 0.48 -5.11
CA SER A 136 -8.71 1.62 -5.82
C SER A 136 -7.92 2.92 -5.61
N GLN A 137 -8.10 3.90 -6.49
CA GLN A 137 -7.45 5.20 -6.34
C GLN A 137 -7.76 5.87 -4.99
N GLY A 138 -9.03 5.81 -4.56
CA GLY A 138 -9.45 6.33 -3.25
C GLY A 138 -8.85 5.54 -2.08
N GLY A 139 -8.75 4.21 -2.19
CA GLY A 139 -8.09 3.37 -1.17
C GLY A 139 -6.62 3.73 -0.99
N ARG A 140 -5.88 3.87 -2.11
CA ARG A 140 -4.48 4.28 -2.09
C ARG A 140 -4.28 5.69 -1.55
N GLN A 141 -5.19 6.62 -1.83
CA GLN A 141 -5.17 7.97 -1.26
C GLN A 141 -5.38 7.96 0.26
N ALA A 142 -6.33 7.16 0.77
CA ALA A 142 -6.57 7.02 2.20
C ALA A 142 -5.36 6.39 2.92
N ALA A 143 -4.74 5.38 2.31
CA ALA A 143 -3.51 4.77 2.82
C ALA A 143 -2.36 5.79 2.90
N LEU A 144 -2.16 6.58 1.83
CA LEU A 144 -1.14 7.64 1.80
C LEU A 144 -1.37 8.64 2.93
N ARG A 145 -2.61 9.13 3.09
CA ARG A 145 -2.94 10.07 4.15
C ARG A 145 -2.66 9.48 5.54
N ARG A 146 -3.05 8.23 5.79
CA ARG A 146 -2.78 7.57 7.08
C ARG A 146 -1.27 7.47 7.34
N TRP A 147 -0.51 7.02 6.36
CA TRP A 147 0.93 6.83 6.51
C TRP A 147 1.68 8.16 6.76
N LEU A 148 1.34 9.21 6.01
CA LEU A 148 1.97 10.53 6.16
C LEU A 148 1.77 11.10 7.58
N TYR A 149 0.54 11.10 8.08
CA TYR A 149 0.19 11.76 9.33
C TYR A 149 0.48 10.91 10.58
N ASN A 150 0.46 9.58 10.47
CA ASN A 150 0.68 8.67 11.62
C ASN A 150 2.17 8.31 11.83
N GLY A 151 3.02 8.39 10.81
CA GLY A 151 4.37 7.81 10.83
C GLY A 151 5.45 8.58 11.61
N LEU A 152 5.10 9.28 12.69
CA LEU A 152 6.06 9.92 13.61
C LEU A 152 5.64 9.87 15.08
N ASP A 153 4.73 8.98 15.48
CA ASP A 153 4.69 8.57 16.89
C ASP A 153 5.95 7.73 17.16
N VAL A 154 7.06 8.43 17.42
CA VAL A 154 8.35 7.86 17.78
C VAL A 154 8.23 7.29 19.20
N GLN A 155 7.63 6.11 19.29
CA GLN A 155 8.03 5.14 20.28
C GLN A 155 8.58 3.93 19.53
N HIS A 156 9.87 3.67 19.76
CA HIS A 156 10.54 2.46 19.33
C HIS A 156 9.68 1.24 19.69
N ASN A 157 9.01 0.67 18.70
CA ASN A 157 8.55 -0.70 18.77
C ASN A 157 9.10 -1.41 17.54
N ALA A 158 10.01 -2.35 17.82
CA ALA A 158 10.33 -3.46 16.96
C ALA A 158 9.02 -4.18 16.49
N PRO A 159 9.09 -5.02 15.44
CA PRO A 159 8.02 -5.18 14.46
C PRO A 159 6.71 -5.58 15.12
N SER A 160 5.71 -4.72 14.98
CA SER A 160 4.32 -5.09 15.16
C SER A 160 3.52 -4.26 14.20
N LEU A 161 3.05 -4.91 13.13
CA LEU A 161 1.98 -4.44 12.26
C LEU A 161 0.70 -4.35 13.10
N VAL A 162 0.61 -3.39 14.03
CA VAL A 162 -0.65 -3.02 14.63
C VAL A 162 -1.42 -2.18 13.61
N THR A 163 -1.86 -2.86 12.56
CA THR A 163 -3.00 -2.43 11.77
C THR A 163 -4.14 -2.24 12.76
N GLN A 164 -4.72 -1.04 12.85
CA GLN A 164 -5.82 -0.81 13.79
C GLN A 164 -6.91 -1.87 13.59
N PRO A 165 -7.43 -2.49 14.67
CA PRO A 165 -8.39 -3.57 14.55
C PRO A 165 -9.65 -3.06 13.85
N GLY A 166 -10.06 -3.77 12.81
CA GLY A 166 -11.35 -3.55 12.19
C GLY A 166 -12.44 -4.07 13.11
N LYS A 167 -13.60 -3.41 13.09
CA LYS A 167 -14.77 -3.83 13.85
C LYS A 167 -15.87 -4.28 12.90
N ALA A 168 -16.30 -5.53 13.04
CA ALA A 168 -17.36 -6.12 12.23
C ALA A 168 -18.40 -6.81 13.11
N ARG A 169 -19.64 -6.86 12.62
CA ARG A 169 -20.73 -7.58 13.27
C ARG A 169 -21.48 -8.47 12.28
N ILE A 170 -21.75 -9.69 12.70
CA ILE A 170 -22.52 -10.67 11.94
C ILE A 170 -23.31 -11.57 12.90
N ARG A 171 -24.62 -11.71 12.67
CA ARG A 171 -25.52 -12.56 13.48
C ARG A 171 -25.34 -12.38 15.00
N GLY A 172 -25.20 -11.13 15.45
CA GLY A 172 -25.04 -10.81 16.87
C GLY A 172 -23.62 -10.98 17.43
N LYS A 173 -22.71 -11.64 16.72
CA LYS A 173 -21.28 -11.74 17.08
C LYS A 173 -20.53 -10.49 16.64
N GLU A 174 -19.78 -9.91 17.56
CA GLU A 174 -18.87 -8.79 17.31
C GLU A 174 -17.44 -9.31 17.19
N ILE A 175 -16.74 -8.86 16.15
CA ILE A 175 -15.35 -9.25 15.86
C ILE A 175 -14.54 -7.95 15.86
N THR A 176 -13.50 -7.92 16.67
CA THR A 176 -12.55 -6.81 16.72
C THR A 176 -11.16 -7.40 16.59
N LEU A 177 -10.65 -7.46 15.35
CA LEU A 177 -9.36 -8.08 15.02
C LEU A 177 -8.62 -7.23 14.00
N THR A 178 -7.30 -7.31 14.04
CA THR A 178 -6.45 -6.76 12.99
C THR A 178 -6.46 -7.67 11.75
N PRO A 179 -6.18 -7.15 10.54
CA PRO A 179 -5.94 -7.98 9.36
C PRO A 179 -4.95 -9.12 9.59
N GLU A 180 -3.86 -8.88 10.32
CA GLU A 180 -2.86 -9.89 10.65
C GLU A 180 -3.45 -11.00 11.53
N GLN A 181 -4.15 -10.65 12.60
CA GLN A 181 -4.82 -11.64 13.46
C GLN A 181 -5.87 -12.47 12.71
N VAL A 182 -6.57 -11.87 11.75
CA VAL A 182 -7.51 -12.62 10.90
C VAL A 182 -6.78 -13.61 9.99
N LEU A 183 -5.63 -13.21 9.43
CA LEU A 183 -4.78 -14.11 8.64
C LEU A 183 -4.16 -15.21 9.51
N ASP A 184 -3.78 -14.92 10.76
CA ASP A 184 -3.28 -15.91 11.72
C ASP A 184 -4.31 -17.00 12.01
N VAL A 185 -5.55 -16.62 12.26
CA VAL A 185 -6.66 -17.57 12.42
C VAL A 185 -6.84 -18.42 11.16
N ALA A 186 -6.71 -17.82 9.98
CA ALA A 186 -6.80 -18.55 8.72
C ALA A 186 -5.65 -19.58 8.58
N ARG A 187 -4.42 -19.19 8.90
CA ARG A 187 -3.23 -20.06 8.84
C ARG A 187 -3.34 -21.22 9.81
N GLN A 188 -3.73 -20.96 11.05
CA GLN A 188 -3.92 -21.99 12.06
C GLN A 188 -5.02 -22.99 11.66
N ALA A 189 -6.18 -22.50 11.22
CA ALA A 189 -7.28 -23.36 10.80
C ALA A 189 -6.96 -24.19 9.53
N LEU A 190 -6.12 -23.67 8.64
CA LEU A 190 -5.59 -24.45 7.50
C LEU A 190 -4.64 -25.55 7.97
N ALA A 191 -3.73 -25.25 8.88
CA ALA A 191 -2.78 -26.23 9.44
C ALA A 191 -3.49 -27.35 10.22
N GLU A 192 -4.58 -27.01 10.91
CA GLU A 192 -5.41 -27.95 11.69
C GLU A 192 -6.44 -28.71 10.82
N GLY A 193 -6.57 -28.38 9.53
CA GLY A 193 -7.52 -29.04 8.63
C GLY A 193 -8.99 -28.78 8.98
N CYS A 194 -9.31 -27.61 9.56
CA CYS A 194 -10.65 -27.31 10.06
C CYS A 194 -11.65 -27.05 8.93
N GLY A 195 -12.46 -28.04 8.56
CA GLY A 195 -13.57 -27.88 7.60
C GLY A 195 -13.13 -27.66 6.15
N ASP A 196 -14.07 -27.31 5.27
CA ASP A 196 -13.79 -27.07 3.84
C ASP A 196 -13.39 -25.62 3.57
N SER A 197 -12.08 -25.38 3.43
CA SER A 197 -11.51 -24.08 3.09
C SER A 197 -11.65 -23.74 1.60
N THR A 198 -12.03 -24.70 0.75
CA THR A 198 -12.06 -24.57 -0.72
C THR A 198 -13.45 -24.38 -1.31
N GLY A 199 -14.51 -24.45 -0.49
CA GLY A 199 -15.91 -24.32 -0.89
C GLY A 199 -16.33 -22.91 -1.35
N TYR A 200 -15.56 -22.25 -2.22
CA TYR A 200 -15.91 -20.99 -2.86
C TYR A 200 -16.30 -21.16 -4.32
N GLN A 201 -17.26 -20.35 -4.78
CA GLN A 201 -17.74 -20.37 -6.16
C GLN A 201 -17.56 -19.02 -6.87
N SER A 202 -17.62 -17.91 -6.13
CA SER A 202 -17.66 -16.56 -6.73
C SER A 202 -16.72 -15.54 -6.07
N ALA A 203 -16.05 -15.91 -4.97
CA ALA A 203 -15.10 -15.04 -4.28
C ALA A 203 -14.12 -15.82 -3.40
N TYR A 204 -12.88 -15.34 -3.26
CA TYR A 204 -11.83 -15.98 -2.45
C TYR A 204 -10.99 -14.94 -1.68
N VAL A 205 -10.32 -15.40 -0.63
CA VAL A 205 -9.28 -14.67 0.11
C VAL A 205 -7.94 -15.35 -0.14
N LEU A 206 -6.86 -14.58 -0.28
CA LEU A 206 -5.51 -15.11 -0.37
C LEU A 206 -4.89 -15.18 1.03
N VAL A 207 -4.47 -16.37 1.44
CA VAL A 207 -3.73 -16.63 2.68
C VAL A 207 -2.44 -17.33 2.27
N GLU A 208 -1.31 -16.62 2.36
CA GLU A 208 0.02 -17.11 1.93
C GLU A 208 0.03 -17.73 0.51
N GLY A 209 -0.74 -17.15 -0.41
CA GLY A 209 -0.87 -17.63 -1.80
C GLY A 209 -1.92 -18.73 -2.02
N GLN A 210 -2.49 -19.30 -0.95
CA GLN A 210 -3.60 -20.23 -1.03
C GLN A 210 -4.95 -19.50 -1.08
N ARG A 211 -5.85 -19.95 -1.96
CA ARG A 211 -7.21 -19.42 -2.07
C ARG A 211 -8.12 -20.11 -1.07
N VAL A 212 -8.76 -19.34 -0.19
CA VAL A 212 -9.74 -19.85 0.78
C VAL A 212 -11.10 -19.18 0.62
N ALA A 213 -12.15 -19.90 1.02
CA ALA A 213 -13.52 -19.43 0.95
C ALA A 213 -13.79 -18.33 1.99
N PRO A 214 -14.37 -17.17 1.59
CA PRO A 214 -14.67 -16.09 2.53
C PRO A 214 -15.60 -16.53 3.66
N LYS A 215 -16.56 -17.41 3.34
CA LYS A 215 -17.50 -17.93 4.34
C LYS A 215 -16.82 -18.82 5.37
N TRP A 216 -15.90 -19.66 4.91
CA TRP A 216 -15.10 -20.51 5.79
C TRP A 216 -14.25 -19.65 6.74
N LEU A 217 -13.57 -18.62 6.23
CA LEU A 217 -12.77 -17.76 7.09
C LEU A 217 -13.63 -17.07 8.16
N VAL A 218 -14.81 -16.55 7.78
CA VAL A 218 -15.72 -15.93 8.75
C VAL A 218 -16.28 -16.95 9.76
N SER A 219 -16.46 -18.22 9.38
CA SER A 219 -16.83 -19.25 10.37
C SER A 219 -15.73 -19.49 11.39
N GLN A 220 -14.45 -19.50 10.97
CA GLN A 220 -13.33 -19.64 11.91
C GLN A 220 -13.26 -18.46 12.89
N LEU A 221 -13.53 -17.24 12.43
CA LEU A 221 -13.49 -16.03 13.27
C LEU A 221 -14.64 -15.95 14.29
N THR A 222 -15.77 -16.62 14.03
CA THR A 222 -17.02 -16.39 14.79
C THR A 222 -17.57 -17.63 15.48
N GLY A 223 -17.11 -18.82 15.08
CA GLY A 223 -17.71 -20.12 15.43
C GLY A 223 -19.09 -20.35 14.80
N LEU A 224 -19.57 -19.45 13.93
CA LEU A 224 -20.85 -19.61 13.25
C LEU A 224 -20.72 -20.60 12.10
N SER A 225 -21.70 -21.50 11.94
CA SER A 225 -21.76 -22.39 10.78
C SER A 225 -21.82 -21.59 9.48
N VAL A 226 -21.11 -22.06 8.44
CA VAL A 226 -21.13 -21.45 7.09
C VAL A 226 -22.54 -21.39 6.50
N SER A 227 -23.51 -22.20 6.94
CA SER A 227 -24.90 -22.11 6.48
C SER A 227 -25.69 -20.94 7.09
N SER A 228 -25.20 -20.33 8.17
CA SER A 228 -25.95 -19.30 8.94
C SER A 228 -25.87 -17.88 8.35
N PHE A 229 -25.07 -17.67 7.31
CA PHE A 229 -24.91 -16.38 6.64
C PHE A 229 -24.55 -16.52 5.15
N HIS A 230 -24.77 -15.45 4.39
CA HIS A 230 -24.55 -15.44 2.94
C HIS A 230 -23.12 -15.02 2.59
N THR A 231 -22.68 -15.33 1.38
CA THR A 231 -21.35 -14.92 0.87
C THR A 231 -21.19 -13.40 0.89
N GLY A 232 -22.26 -12.64 0.63
CA GLY A 232 -22.26 -11.18 0.75
C GLY A 232 -21.96 -10.68 2.17
N ASP A 233 -22.51 -11.35 3.19
CA ASP A 233 -22.23 -11.04 4.60
C ASP A 233 -20.77 -11.29 4.94
N ALA A 234 -20.22 -12.42 4.49
CA ALA A 234 -18.82 -12.77 4.72
C ALA A 234 -17.85 -11.77 4.09
N ARG A 235 -18.10 -11.37 2.84
CA ARG A 235 -17.32 -10.34 2.14
C ARG A 235 -17.34 -9.00 2.87
N ARG A 236 -18.53 -8.60 3.34
CA ARG A 236 -18.71 -7.35 4.11
C ARG A 236 -17.90 -7.39 5.40
N VAL A 237 -18.00 -8.48 6.17
CA VAL A 237 -17.26 -8.66 7.44
C VAL A 237 -15.75 -8.58 7.20
N LEU A 238 -15.22 -9.36 6.26
CA LEU A 238 -13.79 -9.40 5.97
C LEU A 238 -13.26 -8.04 5.52
N LYS A 239 -14.01 -7.32 4.68
CA LYS A 239 -13.66 -5.96 4.28
C LYS A 239 -13.66 -4.97 5.45
N GLN A 240 -14.59 -5.11 6.40
CA GLN A 240 -14.61 -4.31 7.64
C GLN A 240 -13.43 -4.63 8.57
N LEU A 241 -12.91 -5.87 8.50
CA LEU A 241 -11.69 -6.31 9.20
C LEU A 241 -10.40 -6.01 8.41
N GLY A 242 -10.50 -5.31 7.28
CA GLY A 242 -9.35 -4.92 6.45
C GLY A 242 -8.77 -6.04 5.60
N ILE A 243 -9.49 -7.14 5.39
CA ILE A 243 -9.12 -8.25 4.51
C ILE A 243 -9.64 -8.01 3.10
N GLU A 244 -8.75 -8.17 2.11
CA GLU A 244 -9.11 -8.12 0.70
C GLU A 244 -9.80 -9.41 0.26
N VAL A 245 -10.89 -9.25 -0.50
CA VAL A 245 -11.66 -10.38 -1.04
C VAL A 245 -11.78 -10.22 -2.54
N TYR A 246 -11.28 -11.21 -3.26
CA TYR A 246 -11.23 -11.26 -4.71
C TYR A 246 -12.48 -11.94 -5.26
N SER A 247 -12.92 -11.54 -6.45
CA SER A 247 -13.94 -12.28 -7.20
C SER A 247 -13.26 -13.30 -8.13
N VAL A 248 -13.93 -14.44 -8.34
CA VAL A 248 -13.53 -15.43 -9.35
C VAL A 248 -13.82 -14.89 -10.73
#